data_AF-A0A9X2NT86-F1
#
_entry.id   AF-A0A9X2NT86-F1
#
_cell.length_a   1.000
_cell.length_b   1.000
_cell.length_c   1.000
_cell.angle_alpha   90.00
_cell.angle_beta   90.00
_cell.angle_gamma   90.00
#
_symmetry.space_group_name_H-M   'P 1'
#
loop_
_entity.id
_entity.type
_entity.pdbx_description
1 polymer ?
#
loop_
_entity_poly.entity_id
_entity_poly.type
_entity_poly.pdbx_seq_one_letter_code
_entity_poly.pdbx_strand_id
1 'polypeptide(L)'
;MKINRYITITPLGKKGYLISRLLIPVLFAAIVSFVLLSFCSVSGMSLWTTFIISILATILSVVAAMIILAYAGNKVEGMALAKVSALVMVGLIIPFIITDSAQYVFSFLPSFWIAKFLISNNYWFILPAILLSGGMIYLLYNRYNTKI
;
A
#
# COMPACT_ATOMS: atom_id res chain seq x y z
N MET A 1 -5.57 4.96 27.26
CA MET A 1 -6.12 3.62 27.59
C MET A 1 -7.64 3.58 27.88
N LYS A 2 -8.44 4.65 27.65
CA LYS A 2 -9.90 4.68 27.93
C LYS A 2 -10.83 4.45 26.71
N ILE A 3 -10.35 4.56 25.48
CA ILE A 3 -11.18 4.43 24.25
C ILE A 3 -11.47 2.97 23.89
N ASN A 4 -10.62 2.04 24.31
CA ASN A 4 -10.71 0.64 23.91
C ASN A 4 -11.98 -0.08 24.39
N ARG A 5 -12.54 0.37 25.52
CA ARG A 5 -13.77 -0.20 26.09
C ARG A 5 -15.02 0.17 25.29
N TYR A 6 -15.00 1.29 24.57
CA TYR A 6 -16.13 1.77 23.76
C TYR A 6 -16.22 1.13 22.38
N ILE A 7 -15.11 0.62 21.84
CA ILE A 7 -15.07 -0.05 20.53
C ILE A 7 -15.62 -1.49 20.64
N THR A 8 -15.50 -2.11 21.82
CA THR A 8 -15.99 -3.47 22.09
C THR A 8 -17.52 -3.56 22.25
N ILE A 9 -18.19 -2.45 22.56
CA ILE A 9 -19.65 -2.40 22.76
C ILE A 9 -20.44 -2.12 21.46
N THR A 10 -19.76 -1.84 20.35
CA THR A 10 -20.42 -1.73 19.03
C THR A 10 -20.40 -3.08 18.30
N PRO A 11 -21.49 -3.48 17.61
CA PRO A 11 -21.62 -4.78 16.95
C PRO A 11 -20.60 -5.04 15.81
N LEU A 12 -19.83 -4.01 15.42
CA LEU A 12 -18.83 -4.09 14.35
C LEU A 12 -17.48 -4.67 14.82
N GLY A 13 -17.19 -4.69 16.13
CA GLY A 13 -15.93 -5.19 16.69
C GLY A 13 -14.67 -4.45 16.20
N LYS A 14 -13.49 -4.88 16.67
CA LYS A 14 -12.18 -4.27 16.32
C LYS A 14 -11.87 -4.33 14.81
N LYS A 15 -12.31 -5.41 14.14
CA LYS A 15 -12.08 -5.65 12.71
C LYS A 15 -13.01 -4.82 11.83
N GLY A 16 -14.30 -4.75 12.17
CA GLY A 16 -15.30 -4.01 11.39
C GLY A 16 -15.08 -2.50 11.43
N TYR A 17 -14.58 -1.95 12.56
CA TYR A 17 -14.20 -0.54 12.62
C TYR A 17 -13.06 -0.20 11.65
N LEU A 18 -12.02 -1.06 11.61
CA LEU A 18 -10.86 -0.84 10.74
C LEU A 18 -11.25 -0.98 9.26
N ILE A 19 -12.07 -1.98 8.92
CA ILE A 19 -12.60 -2.17 7.56
C ILE A 19 -13.46 -0.98 7.15
N SER A 20 -14.43 -0.55 7.98
CA SER A 20 -15.33 0.57 7.65
C SER A 20 -14.58 1.87 7.39
N ARG A 21 -13.51 2.13 8.14
CA ARG A 21 -12.73 3.36 8.01
C ARG A 21 -11.74 3.36 6.85
N LEU A 22 -11.22 2.19 6.46
CA LEU A 22 -10.30 2.07 5.32
C LEU A 22 -11.03 1.85 3.99
N LEU A 23 -12.21 1.22 3.98
CA LEU A 23 -12.90 0.87 2.74
C LEU A 23 -13.23 2.10 1.89
N ILE A 24 -13.74 3.18 2.51
CA ILE A 24 -14.11 4.41 1.79
C ILE A 24 -12.88 5.09 1.16
N PRO A 25 -11.79 5.39 1.91
CA PRO A 25 -10.57 5.93 1.30
C PRO A 25 -9.97 5.05 0.21
N VAL A 26 -10.01 3.73 0.35
CA VAL A 26 -9.41 2.78 -0.59
C VAL A 26 -10.16 2.76 -1.91
N LEU A 27 -11.49 2.72 -1.87
CA LEU A 27 -12.32 2.81 -3.08
C LEU A 27 -12.11 4.14 -3.79
N PHE A 28 -12.06 5.24 -3.03
CA PHE A 28 -11.79 6.55 -3.61
C PHE A 28 -10.39 6.62 -4.25
N ALA A 29 -9.36 6.09 -3.57
CA ALA A 29 -8.01 6.03 -4.09
C ALA A 29 -7.92 5.21 -5.39
N ALA A 30 -8.64 4.10 -5.49
CA ALA A 30 -8.66 3.28 -6.70
C ALA A 30 -9.26 4.03 -7.90
N ILE A 31 -10.40 4.70 -7.69
CA ILE A 31 -11.07 5.50 -8.73
C ILE A 31 -10.17 6.65 -9.17
N VAL A 32 -9.64 7.42 -8.22
CA VAL A 32 -8.77 8.56 -8.53
C VAL A 32 -7.49 8.11 -9.23
N SER A 33 -6.87 7.01 -8.79
CA SER A 33 -5.66 6.49 -9.44
C SER A 33 -5.94 6.06 -10.88
N PHE A 34 -7.05 5.37 -11.14
CA PHE A 34 -7.42 4.97 -12.49
C PHE A 34 -7.69 6.16 -13.42
N VAL A 35 -8.41 7.17 -12.93
CA VAL A 35 -8.68 8.41 -13.68
C VAL A 35 -7.37 9.14 -13.97
N LEU A 36 -6.51 9.34 -12.95
CA LEU A 36 -5.22 10.02 -13.14
C LEU A 36 -4.32 9.29 -14.12
N LEU A 37 -4.18 7.97 -14.00
CA LEU A 37 -3.37 7.19 -14.95
C LEU A 37 -3.93 7.26 -16.37
N SER A 38 -5.25 7.25 -16.53
CA SER A 38 -5.90 7.36 -17.85
C SER A 38 -5.67 8.74 -18.49
N PHE A 39 -5.76 9.82 -17.71
CA PHE A 39 -5.51 11.19 -18.20
C PHE A 39 -4.02 11.52 -18.37
N CYS A 40 -3.14 10.96 -17.52
CA CYS A 40 -1.71 11.23 -17.50
C CYS A 40 -0.89 10.23 -18.34
N SER A 41 -1.56 9.30 -19.03
CA SER A 41 -0.98 8.33 -19.98
C SER A 41 -0.43 9.03 -21.23
N VAL A 42 0.70 9.73 -21.09
CA VAL A 42 1.47 10.34 -22.20
C VAL A 42 2.28 9.30 -22.98
N SER A 43 2.40 8.07 -22.47
CA SER A 43 3.03 6.93 -23.15
C SER A 43 1.96 5.91 -23.51
N GLY A 44 2.07 5.25 -24.68
CA GLY A 44 1.08 4.32 -25.25
C GLY A 44 0.85 3.02 -24.47
N MET A 45 0.59 3.13 -23.17
CA MET A 45 0.28 2.03 -22.27
C MET A 45 -1.14 1.52 -22.55
N SER A 46 -1.30 0.20 -22.58
CA SER A 46 -2.60 -0.41 -22.78
C SER A 46 -3.56 -0.09 -21.62
N LEU A 47 -4.87 0.04 -21.93
CA LEU A 47 -5.92 0.18 -20.91
C LEU A 47 -5.86 -0.95 -19.86
N TRP A 48 -5.48 -2.15 -20.28
CA TRP A 48 -5.32 -3.30 -19.40
C TRP A 48 -4.17 -3.14 -18.40
N THR A 49 -3.01 -2.66 -18.84
CA THR A 49 -1.89 -2.39 -17.93
C THR A 49 -2.25 -1.31 -16.91
N THR A 50 -2.94 -0.26 -17.33
CA THR A 50 -3.38 0.84 -16.46
C THR A 50 -4.32 0.35 -15.36
N PHE A 51 -5.25 -0.54 -15.70
CA PHE A 51 -6.15 -1.16 -14.73
C PHE A 51 -5.40 -2.03 -13.69
N ILE A 52 -4.41 -2.81 -14.13
CA ILE A 52 -3.61 -3.63 -13.22
C ILE A 52 -2.79 -2.74 -12.27
N ILE A 53 -2.18 -1.68 -12.79
CA ILE A 53 -1.36 -0.74 -12.00
C ILE A 53 -2.20 0.00 -10.97
N SER A 54 -3.42 0.41 -11.31
CA SER A 54 -4.30 1.10 -10.36
C SER A 54 -4.68 0.20 -9.18
N ILE A 55 -4.93 -1.09 -9.43
CA ILE A 55 -5.17 -2.08 -8.38
C ILE A 55 -3.93 -2.25 -7.50
N LEU A 56 -2.75 -2.44 -8.09
CA LEU A 56 -1.50 -2.61 -7.35
C LEU A 56 -1.15 -1.37 -6.52
N ALA A 57 -1.34 -0.17 -7.07
CA ALA A 57 -1.15 1.10 -6.36
C ALA A 57 -2.13 1.26 -5.19
N THR A 58 -3.36 0.80 -5.36
CA THR A 58 -4.37 0.78 -4.28
C THR A 58 -3.94 -0.17 -3.16
N ILE A 59 -3.44 -1.37 -3.48
CA ILE A 59 -2.94 -2.29 -2.46
C ILE A 59 -1.73 -1.69 -1.73
N LEU A 60 -0.83 -1.01 -2.44
CA LEU A 60 0.31 -0.32 -1.85
C LEU A 60 -0.11 0.80 -0.89
N SER A 61 -1.14 1.58 -1.24
CA SER A 61 -1.66 2.64 -0.36
C SER A 61 -2.32 2.08 0.91
N VAL A 62 -2.95 0.91 0.83
CA VAL A 62 -3.46 0.17 2.01
C VAL A 62 -2.31 -0.23 2.93
N VAL A 63 -1.20 -0.72 2.39
CA VAL A 63 0.00 -1.05 3.19
C VAL A 63 0.51 0.19 3.93
N ALA A 64 0.62 1.33 3.24
CA ALA A 64 1.06 2.59 3.84
C ALA A 64 0.11 3.06 4.96
N ALA A 65 -1.21 2.98 4.74
CA ALA A 65 -2.22 3.34 5.75
C ALA A 65 -2.16 2.41 6.97
N MET A 66 -1.97 1.10 6.76
CA MET A 66 -1.81 0.10 7.82
C MET A 66 -0.58 0.37 8.69
N ILE A 67 0.54 0.85 8.13
CA ILE A 67 1.73 1.24 8.90
C ILE A 67 1.39 2.35 9.90
N ILE A 68 0.66 3.38 9.45
CA ILE A 68 0.25 4.50 10.32
C ILE A 68 -0.67 3.98 11.42
N LEU A 69 -1.67 3.17 11.08
CA LEU A 69 -2.65 2.65 12.05
C LEU A 69 -2.04 1.69 13.07
N ALA A 70 -1.10 0.84 12.67
CA ALA A 70 -0.46 -0.12 13.57
C ALA A 70 0.50 0.55 14.56
N TYR A 71 1.23 1.59 14.12
CA TYR A 71 2.30 2.19 14.92
C TYR A 71 1.94 3.50 15.60
N ALA A 72 0.95 4.27 15.13
CA ALA A 72 0.60 5.54 15.76
C ALA A 72 -0.01 5.32 17.16
N GLY A 73 0.62 5.88 18.19
CA GLY A 73 0.03 6.00 19.54
C GLY A 73 -0.66 7.35 19.74
N ASN A 74 -0.28 8.37 18.97
CA ASN A 74 -0.83 9.72 19.04
C ASN A 74 -0.93 10.38 17.64
N LYS A 75 -1.68 11.49 17.54
CA LYS A 75 -1.86 12.27 16.30
C LYS A 75 -0.53 12.78 15.73
N VAL A 76 0.40 13.22 16.60
CA VAL A 76 1.73 13.73 16.19
C VAL A 76 2.62 12.59 15.67
N GLU A 77 2.61 11.43 16.34
CA GLU A 77 3.32 10.23 15.88
C GLU A 77 2.76 9.72 14.55
N GLY A 78 1.43 9.78 14.37
CA GLY A 78 0.78 9.44 13.11
C GLY A 78 1.26 10.32 11.95
N MET A 79 1.50 11.61 12.18
CA MET A 79 2.05 12.51 11.16
C MET A 79 3.51 12.18 10.82
N ALA A 80 4.33 11.81 11.81
CA ALA A 80 5.69 11.35 11.56
C ALA A 80 5.71 10.02 10.79
N LEU A 81 4.87 9.06 11.19
CA LEU A 81 4.73 7.77 10.53
C LEU A 81 4.19 7.89 9.11
N ALA A 82 3.34 8.88 8.82
CA ALA A 82 2.91 9.16 7.46
C ALA A 82 4.11 9.49 6.54
N LYS A 83 5.05 10.32 7.02
CA LYS A 83 6.29 10.60 6.28
C LYS A 83 7.16 9.37 6.10
N VAL A 84 7.30 8.55 7.14
CA VAL A 84 8.06 7.29 7.06
C VAL A 84 7.39 6.30 6.09
N SER A 85 6.06 6.22 6.07
CA SER A 85 5.33 5.34 5.15
C SER A 85 5.51 5.75 3.69
N ALA A 86 5.77 7.04 3.41
CA ALA A 86 6.12 7.49 2.07
C ALA A 86 7.46 6.91 1.58
N LEU A 87 8.38 6.48 2.47
CA LEU A 87 9.59 5.77 2.06
C LEU A 87 9.29 4.43 1.38
N VAL A 88 8.13 3.83 1.65
CA VAL A 88 7.69 2.62 0.94
C VAL A 88 7.53 2.91 -0.56
N MET A 89 7.19 4.15 -0.95
CA MET A 89 7.07 4.53 -2.36
C MET A 89 8.42 4.75 -3.06
N VAL A 90 9.52 4.96 -2.33
CA VAL A 90 10.85 5.21 -2.91
C VAL A 90 11.32 4.03 -3.76
N GLY A 91 10.87 2.81 -3.46
CA GLY A 91 11.15 1.61 -4.26
C GLY A 91 10.68 1.71 -5.72
N LEU A 92 9.76 2.63 -6.05
CA LEU A 92 9.35 2.89 -7.44
C LEU A 92 10.47 3.51 -8.28
N ILE A 93 11.35 4.31 -7.68
CA ILE A 93 12.38 5.10 -8.39
C ILE A 93 13.62 4.24 -8.69
N ILE A 94 13.92 3.30 -7.79
CA ILE A 94 15.14 2.47 -7.81
C ILE A 94 15.36 1.75 -9.15
N PRO A 95 14.39 0.99 -9.71
CA PRO A 95 14.62 0.25 -10.96
C PRO A 95 14.71 1.14 -12.20
N PHE A 96 14.38 2.44 -12.10
CA PHE A 96 14.63 3.40 -13.18
C PHE A 96 16.06 3.94 -13.18
N ILE A 97 16.73 3.98 -12.01
CA ILE A 97 18.07 4.58 -11.86
C ILE A 97 19.17 3.53 -11.97
N ILE A 98 18.98 2.38 -11.32
CA ILE A 98 19.99 1.33 -11.24
C ILE A 98 19.53 0.21 -12.16
N THR A 99 20.35 -0.17 -13.15
CA THR A 99 20.08 -1.26 -14.10
C THR A 99 20.79 -2.56 -13.75
N ASP A 100 21.59 -2.55 -12.68
CA ASP A 100 22.44 -3.65 -12.25
C ASP A 100 21.74 -4.67 -11.33
N SER A 101 22.38 -5.83 -11.12
CA SER A 101 21.93 -6.89 -10.19
C SER A 101 21.79 -6.41 -8.73
N ALA A 102 22.42 -5.28 -8.37
CA ALA A 102 22.27 -4.63 -7.08
C ALA A 102 20.83 -4.15 -6.78
N GLN A 103 19.99 -3.98 -7.80
CA GLN A 103 18.57 -3.60 -7.61
C GLN A 103 17.79 -4.57 -6.72
N TYR A 104 18.14 -5.87 -6.78
CA TYR A 104 17.40 -6.91 -6.07
C TYR A 104 17.54 -6.84 -4.55
N VAL A 105 18.48 -6.06 -4.01
CA VAL A 105 18.56 -5.78 -2.57
C VAL A 105 17.27 -5.10 -2.07
N PHE A 106 16.61 -4.31 -2.92
CA PHE A 106 15.36 -3.61 -2.60
C PHE A 106 14.10 -4.44 -2.87
N SER A 107 14.25 -5.73 -3.18
CA SER A 107 13.11 -6.63 -3.45
C SER A 107 12.18 -6.82 -2.26
N PHE A 108 12.57 -6.41 -1.05
CA PHE A 108 11.70 -6.43 0.12
C PHE A 108 10.52 -5.44 0.01
N LEU A 109 10.67 -4.40 -0.83
CA LEU A 109 9.65 -3.36 -1.02
C LEU A 109 8.63 -3.81 -2.07
N PRO A 110 7.33 -3.83 -1.75
CA PRO A 110 6.30 -4.17 -2.74
C PRO A 110 6.26 -3.16 -3.92
N SER A 111 6.65 -1.92 -3.67
CA SER A 111 6.75 -0.86 -4.69
C SER A 111 7.81 -1.12 -5.76
N PHE A 112 8.89 -1.84 -5.42
CA PHE A 112 9.95 -2.19 -6.36
C PHE A 112 9.41 -3.08 -7.50
N TRP A 113 8.59 -4.07 -7.15
CA TRP A 113 7.99 -4.99 -8.12
C TRP A 113 6.98 -4.29 -9.04
N ILE A 114 6.25 -3.30 -8.53
CA ILE A 114 5.33 -2.48 -9.32
C ILE A 114 6.11 -1.69 -10.38
N ALA A 115 7.24 -1.08 -10.02
CA ALA A 115 8.06 -0.35 -11.01
C ALA A 115 8.78 -1.29 -11.99
N LYS A 116 9.20 -2.47 -11.55
CA LYS A 116 9.77 -3.47 -12.45
C LYS A 116 8.75 -4.02 -13.45
N PHE A 117 7.49 -4.17 -13.02
CA PHE A 117 6.38 -4.49 -13.92
C PHE A 117 6.19 -3.41 -14.99
N LEU A 118 6.27 -2.12 -14.62
CA LEU A 118 6.17 -0.99 -15.57
C LEU A 118 7.27 -1.03 -16.64
N ILE A 119 8.50 -1.33 -16.26
CA ILE A 119 9.66 -1.32 -17.18
C ILE A 119 9.69 -2.58 -18.06
N SER A 120 9.50 -3.76 -17.45
CA SER A 120 9.65 -5.04 -18.16
C SER A 120 8.39 -5.50 -18.89
N ASN A 121 7.22 -4.91 -18.62
CA ASN A 121 5.89 -5.35 -19.11
C ASN A 121 5.62 -6.86 -18.94
N ASN A 122 6.29 -7.51 -17.98
CA ASN A 122 6.15 -8.93 -17.73
C ASN A 122 5.23 -9.18 -16.54
N TYR A 123 4.10 -9.85 -16.80
CA TYR A 123 3.05 -10.16 -15.83
C TYR A 123 3.53 -11.03 -14.66
N TRP A 124 4.67 -11.73 -14.80
CA TRP A 124 5.24 -12.54 -13.72
C TRP A 124 5.59 -11.73 -12.46
N PHE A 125 5.90 -10.43 -12.63
CA PHE A 125 6.27 -9.55 -11.51
C PHE A 125 5.08 -9.09 -10.66
N ILE A 126 3.84 -9.38 -11.07
CA ILE A 126 2.62 -9.07 -10.31
C ILE A 126 2.51 -9.98 -9.08
N LEU A 127 2.89 -11.26 -9.22
CA LEU A 127 2.82 -12.26 -8.14
C LEU A 127 3.62 -11.86 -6.89
N PRO A 128 4.92 -11.53 -6.98
CA PRO A 128 5.69 -11.10 -5.82
C PRO A 128 5.16 -9.79 -5.22
N ALA A 129 4.63 -8.86 -6.04
CA ALA A 129 4.04 -7.62 -5.54
C ALA A 129 2.82 -7.89 -4.65
N ILE A 130 1.93 -8.79 -5.06
CA ILE A 130 0.75 -9.18 -4.30
C ILE A 130 1.14 -9.98 -3.05
N LEU A 131 2.07 -10.93 -3.17
CA LEU A 131 2.52 -11.74 -2.04
C LEU A 131 3.19 -10.89 -0.94
N LEU A 132 4.09 -9.99 -1.32
CA LEU A 132 4.79 -9.12 -0.36
C LEU A 132 3.85 -8.10 0.28
N SER A 133 2.96 -7.49 -0.51
CA SER A 133 1.97 -6.55 0.04
C SER A 133 0.97 -7.24 0.97
N GLY A 134 0.48 -8.43 0.60
CA GLY A 134 -0.37 -9.26 1.46
C GLY A 134 0.35 -9.70 2.74
N GLY A 135 1.60 -10.15 2.62
CA GLY A 135 2.44 -10.51 3.77
C GLY A 135 2.67 -9.35 4.73
N MET A 136 2.93 -8.14 4.20
CA MET A 136 3.04 -6.93 5.02
C MET A 136 1.72 -6.60 5.72
N ILE A 137 0.59 -6.62 5.01
CA ILE A 137 -0.73 -6.36 5.61
C ILE A 137 -1.02 -7.36 6.73
N TYR A 138 -0.72 -8.65 6.54
CA TYR A 138 -0.92 -9.68 7.55
C TYR A 138 -0.05 -9.43 8.81
N LEU A 139 1.24 -9.12 8.63
CA LEU A 139 2.15 -8.82 9.74
C LEU A 139 1.72 -7.57 10.51
N LEU A 140 1.38 -6.49 9.78
CA LEU A 140 0.87 -5.24 10.35
C LEU A 140 -0.44 -5.43 11.11
N TYR A 141 -1.33 -6.27 10.56
CA TYR A 141 -2.59 -6.61 11.18
C TYR A 141 -2.43 -7.38 12.49
N ASN A 142 -1.54 -8.38 12.52
CA ASN A 142 -1.22 -9.11 13.74
C ASN A 142 -0.67 -8.17 14.82
N ARG A 143 0.18 -7.21 14.44
CA ARG A 143 0.73 -6.24 15.37
C ARG A 143 -0.31 -5.24 15.89
N TYR A 144 -1.21 -4.77 15.03
CA TYR A 144 -2.35 -3.94 15.45
C TYR A 144 -3.20 -4.65 16.51
N ASN A 145 -3.43 -5.95 16.35
CA ASN A 145 -4.20 -6.75 17.30
C ASN A 145 -3.50 -6.91 18.66
N THR A 146 -2.17 -6.88 18.71
CA THR A 146 -1.39 -6.96 19.97
C THR A 146 -1.32 -5.65 20.76
N LYS A 147 -1.50 -4.49 20.09
CA LYS A 147 -1.36 -3.16 20.72
C LYS A 147 -2.65 -2.67 21.40
N ILE A 148 -3.78 -3.35 21.16
CA ILE A 148 -5.14 -2.97 21.57
C ILE A 148 -5.73 -4.00 22.52
#